data_AF-A0A1S8KMP3-F1
#
_entry.id   AF-A0A1S8KMP3-F1
#
_cell.length_a   1.000
_cell.length_b   1.000
_cell.length_c   1.000
_cell.angle_alpha   90.00
_cell.angle_beta   90.00
_cell.angle_gamma   90.00
#
_symmetry.space_group_name_H-M   'P 1'
#
loop_
_entity.id
_entity.type
_entity.pdbx_description
1 polymer ?
#
loop_
_entity_poly.entity_id
_entity_poly.type
_entity_poly.pdbx_seq_one_letter_code
_entity_poly.pdbx_strand_id
1 'polypeptide(L)'
;MKQYKKWVPIIGLTAILGACNVIPRGHVERQNPPATKQDAPIADGQLVVEQPHNNYYQPLIDDQGHYPPSKNRGLTLTLNSDINLNLFETDLLRLSTQHFSTDQYFIQEGQLLIEETVSNWLGRESDENPSGLNPPEGEGTSPLYLASILEHDFYTHNGEAFELGGLTIGLAMNGSYETDEGVQEIPQGEMIEQAQQIAGAIVARIRESDKIGSVPIVIGVYEQADSNDLSGERIY
;
A
#
# COMPACT_ATOMS: atom_id res chain seq x y z
N MET A 1 6.70 17.51 -73.86
CA MET A 1 5.27 17.66 -74.19
C MET A 1 4.46 16.90 -73.16
N LYS A 2 3.61 17.62 -72.40
CA LYS A 2 2.57 17.06 -71.52
C LYS A 2 1.72 16.07 -72.32
N GLN A 3 1.27 14.95 -71.72
CA GLN A 3 -0.14 14.53 -71.71
C GLN A 3 -0.42 13.55 -70.55
N TYR A 4 -1.57 13.78 -69.91
CA TYR A 4 -2.14 13.09 -68.77
C TYR A 4 -3.06 11.95 -69.24
N LYS A 5 -3.21 10.87 -68.45
CA LYS A 5 -4.45 10.07 -68.34
C LYS A 5 -4.29 9.02 -67.23
N LYS A 6 -5.03 9.17 -66.13
CA LYS A 6 -6.38 8.62 -65.82
C LYS A 6 -6.29 7.29 -65.06
N TRP A 7 -6.97 7.29 -63.92
CA TRP A 7 -7.12 6.24 -62.92
C TRP A 7 -7.80 4.96 -63.43
N VAL A 8 -7.47 3.83 -62.79
CA VAL A 8 -8.37 2.69 -62.55
C VAL A 8 -8.12 2.16 -61.13
N PRO A 9 -9.15 1.94 -60.30
CA PRO A 9 -9.01 1.36 -58.97
C PRO A 9 -8.99 -0.17 -59.05
N ILE A 10 -8.19 -0.84 -58.23
CA ILE A 10 -8.33 -2.28 -57.98
C ILE A 10 -8.55 -2.49 -56.48
N ILE A 11 -9.74 -3.01 -56.21
CA ILE A 11 -10.29 -3.45 -54.94
C ILE A 11 -9.66 -4.81 -54.58
N GLY A 12 -9.29 -4.95 -53.31
CA GLY A 12 -9.53 -6.18 -52.55
C GLY A 12 -8.48 -7.28 -52.65
N LEU A 13 -7.60 -7.33 -51.64
CA LEU A 13 -7.21 -8.61 -51.03
C LEU A 13 -6.88 -8.39 -49.56
N THR A 14 -7.89 -8.50 -48.71
CA THR A 14 -7.76 -8.61 -47.25
C THR A 14 -7.18 -9.98 -46.91
N ALA A 15 -5.88 -10.04 -46.66
CA ALA A 15 -5.26 -11.20 -46.02
C ALA A 15 -5.44 -11.06 -44.51
N ILE A 16 -6.41 -11.77 -43.94
CA ILE A 16 -6.52 -11.95 -42.50
C ILE A 16 -5.52 -13.05 -42.12
N LEU A 17 -4.31 -12.65 -41.75
CA LEU A 17 -3.39 -13.54 -41.05
C LEU A 17 -3.88 -13.65 -39.60
N GLY A 18 -4.58 -14.74 -39.30
CA GLY A 18 -4.84 -15.16 -37.93
C GLY A 18 -3.53 -15.58 -37.27
N ALA A 19 -2.89 -14.66 -36.55
CA ALA A 19 -1.88 -15.02 -35.58
C ALA A 19 -2.59 -15.45 -34.28
N CYS A 20 -2.67 -16.77 -34.07
CA CYS A 20 -2.81 -17.32 -32.74
C CYS A 20 -1.52 -16.97 -31.97
N ASN A 21 -1.55 -15.92 -31.16
CA ASN A 21 -0.48 -15.68 -30.20
C ASN A 21 -0.67 -16.64 -29.02
N VAL A 22 0.12 -17.71 -29.05
CA VAL A 22 0.52 -18.51 -27.90
C VAL A 22 1.14 -17.54 -26.89
N ILE A 23 0.49 -17.38 -25.73
CA ILE A 23 1.02 -16.61 -24.60
C ILE A 23 2.11 -17.46 -23.94
N PRO A 24 3.40 -17.05 -23.94
CA PRO A 24 4.38 -17.63 -23.06
C PRO A 24 4.10 -17.09 -21.64
N ARG A 25 3.96 -17.98 -20.66
CA ARG A 25 4.06 -17.62 -19.23
C ARG A 25 5.47 -17.08 -18.99
N GLY A 26 5.63 -15.77 -19.01
CA GLY A 26 6.78 -15.05 -18.47
C GLY A 26 6.32 -14.24 -17.26
N HIS A 27 7.11 -14.24 -16.19
CA HIS A 27 6.89 -13.43 -15.01
C HIS A 27 6.70 -11.97 -15.40
N VAL A 28 5.55 -11.40 -15.03
CA VAL A 28 5.30 -9.96 -15.14
C VAL A 28 5.93 -9.31 -13.92
N GLU A 29 7.13 -8.81 -14.07
CA GLU A 29 7.71 -7.88 -13.11
C GLU A 29 6.94 -6.56 -13.22
N ARG A 30 6.11 -6.28 -12.21
CA ARG A 30 5.32 -5.06 -12.15
C ARG A 30 6.23 -3.90 -11.76
N GLN A 31 6.79 -3.23 -12.75
CA GLN A 31 7.54 -2.00 -12.53
C GLN A 31 6.58 -0.84 -12.26
N ASN A 32 6.79 -0.13 -11.16
CA ASN A 32 6.12 1.14 -10.86
C ASN A 32 6.54 2.22 -11.88
N PRO A 33 5.61 3.06 -12.37
CA PRO A 33 5.97 4.24 -13.15
C PRO A 33 6.72 5.27 -12.26
N PRO A 34 7.65 6.07 -12.84
CA PRO A 34 8.44 7.02 -12.07
C PRO A 34 7.60 8.17 -11.52
N ALA A 35 7.89 8.56 -10.27
CA ALA A 35 7.30 9.71 -9.60
C ALA A 35 7.46 10.99 -10.44
N THR A 36 6.38 11.73 -10.65
CA THR A 36 6.38 13.01 -11.39
C THR A 36 6.04 14.16 -10.45
N LYS A 37 6.32 15.41 -10.85
CA LYS A 37 6.14 16.61 -10.01
C LYS A 37 4.71 16.85 -9.49
N GLN A 38 3.76 16.00 -9.85
CA GLN A 38 2.38 16.01 -9.36
C GLN A 38 2.21 15.29 -8.02
N ASP A 39 3.16 14.49 -7.55
CA ASP A 39 2.98 13.68 -6.33
C ASP A 39 3.01 14.49 -5.01
N ALA A 40 2.84 15.82 -4.98
CA ALA A 40 2.91 16.59 -3.75
C ALA A 40 1.71 16.34 -2.81
N PRO A 41 1.88 16.36 -1.47
CA PRO A 41 0.76 16.32 -0.54
C PRO A 41 -0.22 17.46 -0.81
N ILE A 42 -1.53 17.21 -0.68
CA ILE A 42 -2.56 18.23 -0.84
C ILE A 42 -2.35 19.30 0.24
N ALA A 43 -2.08 20.54 -0.18
CA ALA A 43 -2.09 21.70 0.70
C ALA A 43 -3.53 22.21 0.85
N ASP A 44 -3.86 22.79 2.01
CA ASP A 44 -5.18 23.34 2.35
C ASP A 44 -5.88 24.01 1.15
N GLY A 45 -6.83 23.29 0.57
CA GLY A 45 -7.53 23.65 -0.65
C GLY A 45 -8.91 22.98 -0.65
N GLN A 46 -9.95 23.81 -0.63
CA GLN A 46 -11.34 23.37 -0.54
C GLN A 46 -11.78 22.59 -1.80
N LEU A 47 -12.35 21.41 -1.59
CA LEU A 47 -13.41 20.84 -2.43
C LEU A 47 -14.41 20.05 -1.57
N VAL A 48 -15.69 20.41 -1.69
CA VAL A 48 -16.82 19.66 -1.13
C VAL A 48 -17.32 18.69 -2.19
N VAL A 49 -17.03 17.40 -2.04
CA VAL A 49 -17.73 16.36 -2.80
C VAL A 49 -19.04 16.06 -2.06
N GLU A 50 -20.17 16.42 -2.66
CA GLU A 50 -21.50 16.09 -2.12
C GLU A 50 -21.58 14.62 -1.71
N GLN A 51 -22.13 14.38 -0.52
CA GLN A 51 -22.16 13.07 0.11
C GLN A 51 -23.20 12.15 -0.51
N PRO A 52 -22.81 11.06 -1.19
CA PRO A 52 -23.66 9.89 -1.23
C PRO A 52 -23.56 9.19 0.14
N HIS A 53 -24.68 8.99 0.82
CA HIS A 53 -24.76 8.08 1.96
C HIS A 53 -24.30 6.69 1.51
N ASN A 54 -23.04 6.34 1.77
CA ASN A 54 -22.49 5.07 1.35
C ASN A 54 -21.41 4.61 2.33
N ASN A 55 -21.24 3.30 2.43
CA ASN A 55 -20.29 2.66 3.36
C ASN A 55 -18.82 2.78 2.91
N TYR A 56 -18.47 3.81 2.12
CA TYR A 56 -17.14 4.01 1.56
C TYR A 56 -16.67 5.43 1.85
N TYR A 57 -15.38 5.58 2.16
CA TYR A 57 -14.78 6.91 2.33
C TYR A 57 -14.78 7.70 1.02
N GLN A 58 -14.97 9.01 1.16
CA GLN A 58 -14.73 9.94 0.07
C GLN A 58 -13.21 10.18 -0.05
N PRO A 59 -12.61 10.01 -1.25
CA PRO A 59 -11.19 10.32 -1.43
C PRO A 59 -10.98 11.84 -1.32
N LEU A 60 -9.88 12.23 -0.68
CA LEU A 60 -9.43 13.63 -0.66
C LEU A 60 -8.77 13.95 -1.99
N ILE A 61 -9.37 14.87 -2.76
CA ILE A 61 -8.93 15.29 -4.09
C ILE A 61 -8.68 16.80 -4.04
N ASP A 62 -7.58 17.26 -4.63
CA ASP A 62 -7.26 18.69 -4.68
C ASP A 62 -8.15 19.48 -5.66
N ASP A 63 -8.04 20.80 -5.65
CA ASP A 63 -8.80 21.74 -6.48
C ASP A 63 -8.61 21.53 -7.99
N GLN A 64 -7.57 20.81 -8.39
CA GLN A 64 -7.24 20.45 -9.77
C GLN A 64 -7.79 19.06 -10.17
N GLY A 65 -8.49 18.39 -9.26
CA GLY A 65 -9.02 17.04 -9.49
C GLY A 65 -7.98 15.95 -9.34
N HIS A 66 -6.86 16.23 -8.69
CA HIS A 66 -5.76 15.29 -8.54
C HIS A 66 -5.80 14.58 -7.17
N TYR A 67 -5.57 13.28 -7.23
CA TYR A 67 -5.51 12.36 -6.10
C TYR A 67 -4.08 11.87 -5.94
N PRO A 68 -3.34 12.33 -4.91
CA PRO A 68 -1.96 11.94 -4.75
C PRO A 68 -1.86 10.46 -4.34
N PRO A 69 -1.02 9.67 -5.01
CA PRO A 69 -0.76 8.30 -4.62
C PRO A 69 0.02 8.23 -3.30
N SER A 70 -0.01 7.06 -2.66
CA SER A 70 0.85 6.73 -1.51
C SER A 70 2.31 7.03 -1.80
N LYS A 71 3.01 7.57 -0.80
CA LYS A 71 4.46 7.82 -0.85
C LYS A 71 5.33 6.58 -0.79
N ASN A 72 4.73 5.44 -0.49
CA ASN A 72 5.38 4.13 -0.52
C ASN A 72 4.63 3.15 -1.46
N ARG A 73 3.91 3.69 -2.45
CA ARG A 73 3.11 2.90 -3.39
C ARG A 73 3.91 1.74 -3.97
N GLY A 74 3.36 0.55 -3.85
CA GLY A 74 3.95 -0.68 -4.35
C GLY A 74 4.75 -1.48 -3.33
N LEU A 75 5.02 -0.95 -2.13
CA LEU A 75 5.65 -1.76 -1.07
C LEU A 75 4.75 -2.88 -0.54
N THR A 76 3.43 -2.80 -0.71
CA THR A 76 2.52 -3.92 -0.39
C THR A 76 2.62 -5.07 -1.40
N LEU A 77 3.18 -4.84 -2.60
CA LEU A 77 3.39 -5.88 -3.62
C LEU A 77 4.45 -6.92 -3.22
N THR A 78 5.19 -6.68 -2.14
CA THR A 78 6.18 -7.63 -1.61
C THR A 78 5.56 -8.72 -0.74
N LEU A 79 4.26 -8.61 -0.42
CA LEU A 79 3.53 -9.66 0.31
C LEU A 79 3.54 -10.96 -0.49
N ASN A 80 3.52 -12.08 0.23
CA ASN A 80 3.77 -13.40 -0.35
C ASN A 80 2.64 -13.92 -1.28
N SER A 81 1.50 -13.23 -1.37
CA SER A 81 0.39 -13.56 -2.28
C SER A 81 -0.49 -12.34 -2.60
N ASP A 82 -1.12 -12.35 -3.78
CA ASP A 82 -2.13 -11.34 -4.16
C ASP A 82 -3.33 -11.35 -3.19
N ILE A 83 -3.66 -12.50 -2.59
CA ILE A 83 -4.76 -12.62 -1.63
C ILE A 83 -4.40 -11.88 -0.34
N ASN A 84 -3.19 -12.08 0.19
CA ASN A 84 -2.72 -11.37 1.38
C ASN A 84 -2.65 -9.86 1.14
N LEU A 85 -2.21 -9.42 -0.04
CA LEU A 85 -2.26 -8.01 -0.40
C LEU A 85 -3.68 -7.44 -0.35
N ASN A 86 -4.62 -8.10 -1.05
CA ASN A 86 -5.99 -7.60 -1.12
C ASN A 86 -6.66 -7.58 0.25
N LEU A 87 -6.49 -8.64 1.05
CA LEU A 87 -7.07 -8.71 2.39
C LEU A 87 -6.42 -7.71 3.34
N PHE A 88 -5.10 -7.56 3.31
CA PHE A 88 -4.41 -6.56 4.13
C PHE A 88 -4.94 -5.14 3.85
N GLU A 89 -5.02 -4.73 2.58
CA GLU A 89 -5.51 -3.40 2.22
C GLU A 89 -7.00 -3.22 2.56
N THR A 90 -7.85 -4.20 2.24
CA THR A 90 -9.31 -4.10 2.45
C THR A 90 -9.71 -4.22 3.91
N ASP A 91 -9.09 -5.11 4.68
CA ASP A 91 -9.39 -5.27 6.09
C ASP A 91 -8.82 -4.14 6.94
N LEU A 92 -7.68 -3.54 6.54
CA LEU A 92 -7.19 -2.33 7.18
C LEU A 92 -8.20 -1.19 6.99
N LEU A 93 -8.73 -1.01 5.77
CA LEU A 93 -9.76 -0.02 5.50
C LEU A 93 -11.04 -0.29 6.32
N ARG A 94 -11.45 -1.57 6.41
CA ARG A 94 -12.59 -1.99 7.24
C ARG A 94 -12.37 -1.71 8.72
N LEU A 95 -11.15 -1.94 9.24
CA LEU A 95 -10.78 -1.57 10.60
C LEU A 95 -10.91 -0.06 10.81
N SER A 96 -10.42 0.76 9.87
CA SER A 96 -10.52 2.22 9.94
C SER A 96 -11.96 2.70 10.14
N THR A 97 -12.95 2.07 9.49
CA THR A 97 -14.37 2.47 9.62
C THR A 97 -14.93 2.37 11.04
N GLN A 98 -14.30 1.58 11.90
CA GLN A 98 -14.71 1.43 13.30
C GLN A 98 -14.30 2.64 14.16
N HIS A 99 -13.32 3.41 13.70
CA HIS A 99 -12.74 4.55 14.41
C HIS A 99 -12.97 5.89 13.70
N PHE A 100 -13.04 5.88 12.36
CA PHE A 100 -13.20 7.06 11.52
C PHE A 100 -14.43 6.85 10.63
N SER A 101 -15.57 7.46 10.99
CA SER A 101 -16.82 7.28 10.24
C SER A 101 -16.71 7.77 8.79
N THR A 102 -17.21 6.99 7.83
CA THR A 102 -17.25 7.37 6.40
C THR A 102 -18.11 8.61 6.12
N ASP A 103 -19.03 8.96 7.04
CA ASP A 103 -19.86 10.16 6.92
C ASP A 103 -19.11 11.44 7.31
N GLN A 104 -18.06 11.32 8.13
CA GLN A 104 -17.35 12.45 8.72
C GLN A 104 -15.93 12.64 8.18
N TYR A 105 -15.31 11.55 7.71
CA TYR A 105 -13.92 11.53 7.30
C TYR A 105 -13.76 11.30 5.80
N PHE A 106 -12.81 12.02 5.23
CA PHE A 106 -12.25 11.80 3.91
C PHE A 106 -10.99 10.96 4.04
N ILE A 107 -10.66 10.16 3.03
CA ILE A 107 -9.47 9.31 3.02
C ILE A 107 -8.43 9.78 2.02
N GLN A 108 -7.17 9.66 2.39
CA GLN A 108 -6.02 9.79 1.51
C GLN A 108 -5.09 8.58 1.67
N GLU A 109 -4.47 8.13 0.59
CA GLU A 109 -3.37 7.16 0.68
C GLU A 109 -2.19 7.77 1.45
N GLY A 110 -1.44 6.97 2.20
CA GLY A 110 -0.40 7.43 3.12
C GLY A 110 0.60 8.43 2.54
N GLN A 111 0.66 9.62 3.15
CA GLN A 111 1.56 10.69 2.75
C GLN A 111 2.74 10.88 3.71
N LEU A 112 2.70 10.30 4.91
CA LEU A 112 3.74 10.48 5.92
C LEU A 112 4.91 9.52 5.71
N LEU A 113 4.62 8.23 5.51
CA LEU A 113 5.61 7.16 5.45
C LEU A 113 6.10 6.96 4.02
N ILE A 114 7.16 7.68 3.65
CA ILE A 114 7.78 7.56 2.33
C ILE A 114 8.48 6.21 2.13
N GLU A 115 8.65 5.80 0.87
CA GLU A 115 9.26 4.52 0.48
C GLU A 115 10.60 4.24 1.18
N GLU A 116 11.50 5.23 1.25
CA GLU A 116 12.81 5.09 1.90
C GLU A 116 12.66 4.76 3.40
N THR A 117 11.78 5.47 4.10
CA THR A 117 11.53 5.25 5.53
C THR A 117 10.96 3.86 5.78
N VAL A 118 9.93 3.47 5.02
CA VAL A 118 9.32 2.15 5.18
C VAL A 118 10.31 1.05 4.82
N SER A 119 11.05 1.17 3.72
CA SER A 119 12.04 0.16 3.31
C SER A 119 13.10 -0.06 4.39
N ASN A 120 13.60 1.01 5.02
CA ASN A 120 14.54 0.90 6.13
C ASN A 120 13.91 0.22 7.35
N TRP A 121 12.67 0.56 7.69
CA TRP A 121 11.97 -0.05 8.83
C TRP A 121 11.65 -1.54 8.60
N LEU A 122 11.31 -1.93 7.38
CA LEU A 122 11.10 -3.34 7.01
C LEU A 122 12.42 -4.15 7.03
N GLY A 123 13.57 -3.49 6.94
CA GLY A 123 14.87 -4.14 7.05
C GLY A 123 15.17 -4.66 8.45
N ARG A 124 16.22 -5.50 8.53
CA ARG A 124 16.81 -5.92 9.81
C ARG A 124 17.56 -4.76 10.45
N GLU A 125 17.56 -4.73 11.77
CA GLU A 125 18.44 -3.88 12.55
C GLU A 125 19.90 -4.32 12.33
N SER A 126 20.78 -3.38 11.97
CA SER A 126 22.22 -3.60 11.85
C SER A 126 22.99 -2.28 12.04
N ASP A 127 24.33 -2.34 12.01
CA ASP A 127 25.16 -1.12 12.03
C ASP A 127 24.89 -0.23 10.79
N GLU A 128 24.59 -0.83 9.64
CA GLU A 128 24.23 -0.15 8.40
C GLU A 128 22.77 0.31 8.35
N ASN A 129 21.87 -0.40 9.03
CA ASN A 129 20.47 -0.03 9.18
C ASN A 129 20.02 -0.04 10.65
N PRO A 130 20.42 0.98 11.43
CA PRO A 130 20.05 1.05 12.85
C PRO A 130 18.56 1.33 13.08
N SER A 131 17.81 1.60 12.01
CA SER A 131 16.36 1.87 12.07
C SER A 131 15.49 0.66 11.72
N GLY A 132 16.10 -0.46 11.33
CA GLY A 132 15.38 -1.70 11.04
C GLY A 132 14.52 -2.14 12.22
N LEU A 133 13.33 -2.65 11.92
CA LEU A 133 12.38 -3.16 12.93
C LEU A 133 12.32 -4.68 12.96
N ASN A 134 12.98 -5.35 12.00
CA ASN A 134 13.19 -6.79 12.08
C ASN A 134 14.47 -7.10 12.87
N PRO A 135 14.53 -8.26 13.55
CA PRO A 135 15.67 -8.61 14.38
C PRO A 135 16.97 -8.72 13.55
N PRO A 136 18.13 -8.41 14.15
CA PRO A 136 19.42 -8.59 13.50
C PRO A 136 19.62 -10.05 13.09
N GLU A 137 20.48 -10.27 12.10
CA GLU A 137 20.95 -11.63 11.80
C GLU A 137 21.72 -12.16 13.01
N GLY A 138 21.27 -13.29 13.55
CA GLY A 138 21.88 -13.95 14.70
C GLY A 138 22.53 -15.29 14.32
N GLU A 139 23.21 -15.91 15.29
CA GLU A 139 23.61 -17.31 15.19
C GLU A 139 22.36 -18.19 15.34
N GLY A 140 21.79 -18.60 14.21
CA GLY A 140 20.52 -19.33 14.13
C GLY A 140 19.54 -18.65 13.17
N THR A 141 18.27 -19.03 13.22
CA THR A 141 17.25 -18.45 12.33
C THR A 141 16.49 -17.34 13.03
N SER A 142 16.82 -16.09 12.70
CA SER A 142 16.05 -14.91 13.12
C SER A 142 14.96 -14.64 12.08
N PRO A 143 13.67 -14.91 12.33
CA PRO A 143 12.62 -14.65 11.36
C PRO A 143 12.53 -13.15 11.04
N LEU A 144 12.07 -12.83 9.83
CA LEU A 144 11.53 -11.50 9.53
C LEU A 144 10.09 -11.50 10.02
N TYR A 145 9.78 -10.76 11.08
CA TYR A 145 8.41 -10.64 11.57
C TYR A 145 7.58 -9.70 10.73
N LEU A 146 8.13 -8.52 10.38
CA LEU A 146 7.41 -7.49 9.64
C LEU A 146 7.71 -7.59 8.15
N ALA A 147 6.69 -7.75 7.33
CA ALA A 147 6.81 -7.87 5.88
C ALA A 147 6.43 -6.60 5.13
N SER A 148 5.42 -5.88 5.61
CA SER A 148 4.97 -4.64 4.99
C SER A 148 4.29 -3.70 5.98
N ILE A 149 4.26 -2.41 5.64
CA ILE A 149 3.55 -1.36 6.38
C ILE A 149 2.67 -0.62 5.38
N LEU A 150 1.42 -0.33 5.79
CA LEU A 150 0.47 0.47 5.02
C LEU A 150 -0.07 1.60 5.88
N GLU A 151 -0.31 2.76 5.28
CA GLU A 151 -0.83 3.96 5.93
C GLU A 151 -2.06 4.47 5.19
N HIS A 152 -3.10 4.83 5.95
CA HIS A 152 -4.24 5.61 5.48
C HIS A 152 -4.44 6.84 6.36
N ASP A 153 -4.64 7.98 5.72
CA ASP A 153 -4.80 9.27 6.37
C ASP A 153 -6.26 9.70 6.30
N PHE A 154 -6.80 10.15 7.44
CA PHE A 154 -8.21 10.50 7.58
C PHE A 154 -8.37 11.98 7.92
N TYR A 155 -9.14 12.69 7.10
CA TYR A 155 -9.32 14.14 7.20
C TYR A 155 -10.76 14.49 7.53
N THR A 156 -10.95 15.48 8.40
CA THR A 156 -12.26 16.12 8.60
C THR A 156 -12.30 17.47 7.89
N HIS A 157 -13.48 17.93 7.48
CA HIS A 157 -13.65 19.24 6.88
C HIS A 157 -14.43 20.16 7.83
N ASN A 158 -13.82 21.28 8.25
CA ASN A 158 -14.43 22.23 9.18
C ASN A 158 -15.30 23.30 8.50
N GLY A 159 -15.41 23.27 7.16
CA GLY A 159 -16.10 24.27 6.34
C GLY A 159 -15.14 25.16 5.55
N GLU A 160 -13.91 25.33 6.02
CA GLU A 160 -12.87 26.17 5.42
C GLU A 160 -11.68 25.35 4.92
N ALA A 161 -11.25 24.36 5.70
CA ALA A 161 -10.06 23.56 5.42
C ALA A 161 -10.25 22.08 5.82
N PHE A 162 -9.38 21.24 5.27
CA PHE A 162 -9.25 19.85 5.68
C PHE A 162 -8.20 19.73 6.77
N GLU A 163 -8.57 19.08 7.87
CA GLU A 163 -7.68 18.86 9.00
C GLU A 163 -7.43 17.37 9.18
N LEU A 164 -6.17 16.97 9.38
CA LEU A 164 -5.81 15.59 9.67
C LEU A 164 -6.45 15.19 11.01
N GLY A 165 -7.45 14.31 10.95
CA GLY A 165 -8.24 13.86 12.08
C GLY A 165 -7.90 12.45 12.57
N GLY A 166 -7.09 11.70 11.81
CA GLY A 166 -6.67 10.36 12.20
C GLY A 166 -5.72 9.70 11.22
N LEU A 167 -5.02 8.67 11.69
CA LEU A 167 -4.18 7.78 10.90
C LEU A 167 -4.57 6.33 11.20
N THR A 168 -4.55 5.46 10.19
CA THR A 168 -4.49 4.01 10.40
C THR A 168 -3.19 3.48 9.81
N ILE A 169 -2.42 2.73 10.60
CA ILE A 169 -1.22 2.04 10.17
C ILE A 169 -1.46 0.53 10.23
N GLY A 170 -1.32 -0.15 9.11
CA GLY A 170 -1.35 -1.60 9.01
C GLY A 170 0.06 -2.17 9.10
N LEU A 171 0.22 -3.24 9.88
CA LEU A 171 1.45 -4.04 9.95
C LEU A 171 1.13 -5.42 9.39
N ALA A 172 1.71 -5.76 8.24
CA ALA A 172 1.64 -7.12 7.72
C ALA A 172 2.81 -7.93 8.30
N MET A 173 2.46 -8.95 9.07
CA MET A 173 3.37 -9.81 9.79
C MET A 173 3.51 -11.15 9.08
N ASN A 174 4.69 -11.76 9.11
CA ASN A 174 4.87 -13.14 8.66
C ASN A 174 4.36 -14.11 9.74
N GLY A 175 3.58 -15.10 9.36
CA GLY A 175 3.20 -16.24 10.21
C GLY A 175 4.21 -17.39 10.14
N SER A 176 5.07 -17.41 9.12
CA SER A 176 6.07 -18.46 8.91
C SER A 176 7.35 -17.89 8.28
N TYR A 177 8.44 -18.68 8.28
CA TYR A 177 9.72 -18.32 7.69
C TYR A 177 10.46 -19.54 7.13
N GLU A 178 11.27 -19.33 6.11
CA GLU A 178 12.05 -20.41 5.48
C GLU A 178 13.38 -20.65 6.20
N THR A 179 13.75 -21.93 6.32
CA THR A 179 15.01 -22.40 6.92
C THR A 179 15.62 -23.50 6.04
N ASP A 180 16.86 -23.89 6.33
CA ASP A 180 17.50 -25.05 5.67
C ASP A 180 16.74 -26.36 5.89
N GLU A 181 15.92 -26.44 6.95
CA GLU A 181 15.08 -27.60 7.28
C GLU A 181 13.67 -27.52 6.67
N GLY A 182 13.34 -26.43 5.98
CA GLY A 182 12.02 -26.14 5.41
C GLY A 182 11.33 -24.95 6.07
N VAL A 183 10.02 -24.81 5.82
CA VAL A 183 9.18 -23.76 6.41
C VAL A 183 8.96 -24.05 7.89
N GLN A 184 9.19 -23.03 8.73
CA GLN A 184 8.94 -23.05 10.16
C GLN A 184 7.87 -22.02 10.49
N GLU A 185 6.94 -22.40 11.37
CA GLU A 185 5.88 -21.52 11.85
C GLU A 185 6.39 -20.58 12.94
N ILE A 186 5.92 -19.35 12.91
CA ILE A 186 6.08 -18.38 14.00
C ILE A 186 4.87 -18.55 14.91
N PRO A 187 5.04 -18.92 16.19
CA PRO A 187 3.93 -19.00 17.11
C PRO A 187 3.15 -17.68 17.14
N GLN A 188 1.84 -17.72 16.94
CA GLN A 188 0.99 -16.52 16.90
C GLN A 188 1.20 -15.57 18.09
N GLY A 189 1.37 -16.11 19.31
CA GLY A 189 1.64 -15.29 20.49
C GLY A 189 2.95 -14.51 20.39
N GLU A 190 3.99 -15.11 19.81
CA GLU A 190 5.27 -14.47 19.54
C GLU A 190 5.14 -13.42 18.43
N MET A 191 4.44 -13.72 17.33
CA MET A 191 4.14 -12.75 16.28
C MET A 191 3.42 -11.51 16.83
N ILE A 192 2.39 -11.70 17.66
CA ILE A 192 1.64 -10.60 18.28
C ILE A 192 2.52 -9.77 19.21
N GLU A 193 3.37 -10.42 20.02
CA GLU A 193 4.31 -9.71 20.90
C GLU A 193 5.26 -8.82 20.09
N GLN A 194 5.82 -9.34 19.00
CA GLN A 194 6.68 -8.59 18.09
C GLN A 194 5.92 -7.45 17.40
N ALA A 195 4.71 -7.71 16.91
CA ALA A 195 3.86 -6.69 16.29
C ALA A 195 3.59 -5.53 17.26
N GLN A 196 3.34 -5.80 18.55
CA GLN A 196 3.14 -4.76 19.57
C GLN A 196 4.40 -3.92 19.81
N GLN A 197 5.57 -4.56 19.88
CA GLN A 197 6.86 -3.86 20.04
C GLN A 197 7.14 -2.95 18.83
N ILE A 198 6.97 -3.50 17.63
CA ILE A 198 7.13 -2.79 16.35
C ILE A 198 6.15 -1.64 16.22
N ALA A 199 4.86 -1.86 16.53
CA ALA A 199 3.84 -0.83 16.55
C ALA A 199 4.21 0.32 17.50
N GLY A 200 4.69 0.00 18.71
CA GLY A 200 5.17 0.98 19.67
C GLY A 200 6.31 1.83 19.13
N ALA A 201 7.29 1.20 18.47
CA ALA A 201 8.41 1.90 17.85
C ALA A 201 7.96 2.81 16.69
N ILE A 202 7.08 2.33 15.81
CA ILE A 202 6.52 3.12 14.69
C ILE A 202 5.76 4.33 15.22
N VAL A 203 4.86 4.14 16.19
CA VAL A 203 4.10 5.24 16.79
C VAL A 203 5.05 6.25 17.43
N ALA A 204 6.07 5.81 18.16
CA ALA A 204 7.07 6.72 18.75
C ALA A 204 7.76 7.56 17.67
N ARG A 205 8.26 6.94 16.59
CA ARG A 205 8.93 7.63 15.47
C ARG A 205 8.00 8.60 14.75
N ILE A 206 6.75 8.20 14.49
CA ILE A 206 5.73 9.07 13.87
C ILE A 206 5.47 10.30 14.74
N ARG A 207 5.45 10.15 16.07
CA ARG A 207 5.19 11.23 17.03
C ARG A 207 6.35 12.21 17.20
N GLU A 208 7.55 11.88 16.72
CA GLU A 208 8.66 12.84 16.64
C GLU A 208 8.39 13.94 15.61
N SER A 209 7.46 13.71 14.67
CA SER A 209 7.02 14.73 13.72
C SER A 209 6.03 15.70 14.36
N ASP A 210 6.38 16.98 14.38
CA ASP A 210 5.50 18.08 14.83
C ASP A 210 4.16 18.14 14.06
N LYS A 211 4.10 17.53 12.86
CA LYS A 211 2.90 17.50 12.01
C LYS A 211 1.80 16.60 12.55
N ILE A 212 2.14 15.61 13.39
CA ILE A 212 1.18 14.59 13.85
C ILE A 212 0.61 14.92 15.23
N GLY A 213 1.37 15.61 16.09
CA GLY A 213 0.90 16.10 17.38
C GLY A 213 0.13 15.04 18.17
N SER A 214 -1.14 15.31 18.47
CA SER A 214 -2.06 14.40 19.20
C SER A 214 -3.08 13.67 18.31
N VAL A 215 -2.91 13.68 16.98
CA VAL A 215 -3.82 13.00 16.05
C VAL A 215 -3.97 11.51 16.42
N PRO A 216 -5.18 10.94 16.53
CA PRO A 216 -5.35 9.51 16.82
C PRO A 216 -4.65 8.61 15.80
N ILE A 217 -3.96 7.57 16.27
CA ILE A 217 -3.34 6.55 15.41
C ILE A 217 -3.95 5.20 15.79
N VAL A 218 -4.57 4.54 14.82
CA VAL A 218 -5.06 3.17 14.92
C VAL A 218 -4.02 2.24 14.29
N ILE A 219 -3.67 1.16 14.98
CA ILE A 219 -2.78 0.13 14.45
C ILE A 219 -3.62 -1.11 14.16
N GLY A 220 -3.52 -1.65 12.95
CA GLY A 220 -4.05 -2.96 12.60
C GLY A 220 -2.91 -3.95 12.38
N VAL A 221 -2.97 -5.12 13.00
CA VAL A 221 -1.96 -6.18 12.81
C VAL A 221 -2.56 -7.27 11.95
N TYR A 222 -1.96 -7.56 10.81
CA TYR A 222 -2.39 -8.59 9.86
C TYR A 222 -1.35 -9.72 9.85
N GLU A 223 -1.78 -10.94 10.14
CA GLU A 223 -0.95 -12.14 9.94
C GLU A 223 -1.07 -12.58 8.46
N GLN A 224 0.05 -12.79 7.78
CA GLN A 224 0.04 -13.30 6.42
C GLN A 224 -0.14 -14.81 6.42
N ALA A 225 -1.18 -15.25 5.71
CA ALA A 225 -1.36 -16.66 5.40
C ALA A 225 -0.23 -17.19 4.50
N ASP A 226 -0.06 -18.51 4.48
CA ASP A 226 0.80 -19.18 3.50
C ASP A 226 0.43 -18.79 2.06
N SER A 227 1.41 -18.74 1.16
CA SER A 227 1.21 -18.33 -0.24
C SER A 227 0.24 -19.23 -1.02
N ASN A 228 -0.03 -20.45 -0.54
CA ASN A 228 -0.98 -21.40 -1.11
C ASN A 228 -2.33 -21.42 -0.40
N ASP A 229 -2.50 -20.67 0.69
CA ASP A 229 -3.76 -20.55 1.40
C ASP A 229 -4.67 -19.50 0.73
N LEU A 230 -5.90 -19.91 0.43
CA LEU A 230 -6.90 -19.08 -0.23
C LEU A 230 -7.89 -18.44 0.77
N SER A 231 -7.80 -18.80 2.05
CA SER A 231 -8.71 -18.33 3.09
C SER A 231 -8.33 -16.94 3.61
N GLY A 232 -7.03 -16.62 3.58
CA GLY A 232 -6.50 -15.41 4.17
C GLY A 232 -6.58 -15.42 5.69
N GLU A 233 -5.67 -14.70 6.34
CA GLU A 233 -5.58 -14.70 7.79
C GLU A 233 -6.23 -13.46 8.44
N ARG A 234 -6.18 -13.41 9.77
CA ARG A 234 -6.94 -12.46 10.60
C ARG A 234 -6.20 -11.15 10.80
N ILE A 235 -6.98 -10.06 10.88
CA ILE A 235 -6.57 -8.84 11.56
C ILE A 235 -6.85 -8.96 13.07
N TYR A 236 -5.88 -8.55 13.89
CA TYR A 236 -5.93 -8.43 15.35
C TYR A 236 -6.00 -6.98 15.80
#